data_AF-A0AAE3SBN1-F1
#
_entry.id   AF-A0AAE3SBN1-F1
#
_cell.length_a   1.000
_cell.length_b   1.000
_cell.length_c   1.000
_cell.angle_alpha   90.00
_cell.angle_beta   90.00
_cell.angle_gamma   90.00
#
_symmetry.space_group_name_H-M   'P 1'
#
loop_
_entity.id
_entity.type
_entity.pdbx_description
1 polymer ?
#
loop_
_entity_poly.entity_id
_entity_poly.type
_entity_poly.pdbx_seq_one_letter_code
_entity_poly.pdbx_strand_id
1 'polypeptide(L)'
;MSHFPKLLSSQIAFDVARTMLDGFDKHYRLFREVSVQAKARFESGDWAGLQQLQRDRIAYYDERVREAAIILEDEYDAENIDDEIWRQIKLHFIGLLTNHHQPECAETFFNSVCTRILHRSYFNNDFIFVRPAISTEYIENEESPTKPTYRAYYPGSREGLGTCFERIVHNFQLDAPFEDLPRDVGYLVRAVGEHFGDFRIAPNFQIHVLSSLFFRNKAAYVVGRVINGDKTFPLAVPILRNAAGQLTLDTVLLRQEQLLILFSFTHSYFMVDMEIPSAYVTFLRDLMPRKPRAEIYTSLGLQKQGKNLFYRDFLHHLQHSSDKFISAPGIKGLVMLVFTLPSYPYVFKVIKDYFPPPKETTRELIKSKYQLVKQHDRVGRMADTLEYSDVAFPLSRFDDELVKELEKHAPSMLEFQRSADGGDEIVIRHVYIERRMTPLNIWLHEGTDAQVEHGIVEYGNAIKELIAANIFPGDMLYKNFGVTRHGRVVFYDYDEIEYLTDCNVREVPQPRNEEEEMSGEVWYSVGPHDIFPATYRTFLLGDPRVREAFLRHHADFFDPAMWQAHKERLLSGQIHDFYAYDVSERFVNRYGAGVPANAAEHTTTALRRAAA
;
A
#
# COMPACT_ATOMS: atom_id res chain seq x y z
N MET A 1 19.54 -33.43 -9.56
CA MET A 1 20.55 -32.38 -9.84
C MET A 1 20.43 -32.07 -11.31
N SER A 2 19.93 -30.88 -11.69
CA SER A 2 19.95 -30.46 -13.09
C SER A 2 21.41 -30.27 -13.51
N HIS A 3 21.79 -30.82 -14.66
CA HIS A 3 23.17 -30.79 -15.14
C HIS A 3 23.44 -29.38 -15.66
N PHE A 4 24.36 -28.64 -15.04
CA PHE A 4 24.75 -27.32 -15.56
C PHE A 4 25.39 -27.51 -16.95
N PRO A 5 24.91 -26.85 -18.00
CA PRO A 5 25.42 -27.08 -19.35
C PRO A 5 26.89 -26.65 -19.43
N LYS A 6 27.73 -27.50 -20.02
CA LYS A 6 29.17 -27.21 -20.18
C LYS A 6 29.45 -26.06 -21.15
N LEU A 7 28.52 -25.80 -22.07
CA LEU A 7 28.59 -24.77 -23.11
C LEU A 7 27.21 -24.13 -23.24
N LEU A 8 27.18 -22.79 -23.29
CA LEU A 8 25.99 -22.01 -23.68
C LEU A 8 26.13 -21.68 -25.16
N SER A 9 25.64 -22.56 -26.04
CA SER A 9 25.91 -22.49 -27.49
C SER A 9 24.73 -22.03 -28.33
N SER A 10 23.54 -21.88 -27.75
CA SER A 10 22.35 -21.44 -28.49
C SER A 10 22.34 -19.92 -28.69
N GLN A 11 22.49 -19.47 -29.93
CA GLN A 11 22.35 -18.05 -30.29
C GLN A 11 20.92 -17.54 -30.01
N ILE A 12 19.91 -18.34 -30.37
CA ILE A 12 18.49 -18.03 -30.11
C ILE A 12 18.28 -17.80 -28.61
N ALA A 13 18.93 -18.59 -27.74
CA ALA A 13 18.78 -18.42 -26.31
C ALA A 13 19.30 -17.06 -25.81
N PHE A 14 20.42 -16.59 -26.36
CA PHE A 14 20.96 -15.28 -26.05
C PHE A 14 20.06 -14.15 -26.56
N ASP A 15 19.56 -14.27 -27.80
CA ASP A 15 18.73 -13.25 -28.43
C ASP A 15 17.38 -13.08 -27.70
N VAL A 16 16.75 -14.18 -27.29
CA VAL A 16 15.55 -14.19 -26.45
C VAL A 16 15.82 -13.54 -25.08
N ALA A 17 16.91 -13.92 -24.41
CA ALA A 17 17.27 -13.35 -23.11
C ALA A 17 17.51 -11.83 -23.20
N ARG A 18 18.17 -11.37 -24.28
CA ARG A 18 18.39 -9.95 -24.53
C ARG A 18 17.09 -9.22 -24.81
N THR A 19 16.20 -9.78 -25.63
CA THR A 19 14.89 -9.21 -25.93
C THR A 19 14.04 -9.05 -24.67
N MET A 20 14.06 -10.04 -23.76
CA MET A 20 13.41 -9.92 -22.46
C MET A 20 13.98 -8.79 -21.61
N LEU A 21 15.31 -8.62 -21.62
CA LEU A 21 15.97 -7.56 -20.86
C LEU A 21 15.64 -6.17 -21.45
N ASP A 22 15.68 -6.02 -22.77
CA ASP A 22 15.31 -4.77 -23.45
C ASP A 22 13.85 -4.38 -23.14
N GLY A 23 12.96 -5.36 -23.08
CA GLY A 23 11.57 -5.17 -22.63
C GLY A 23 11.47 -4.66 -21.19
N PHE A 24 12.28 -5.22 -20.28
CA PHE A 24 12.36 -4.75 -18.90
C PHE A 24 12.95 -3.34 -18.80
N ASP A 25 14.03 -3.04 -19.51
CA ASP A 25 14.69 -1.73 -19.47
C ASP A 25 13.77 -0.63 -20.00
N LYS A 26 13.02 -0.92 -21.07
CA LYS A 26 11.93 -0.06 -21.55
C LYS A 26 10.89 0.18 -20.44
N HIS A 27 10.45 -0.88 -19.77
CA HIS A 27 9.50 -0.75 -18.66
C HIS A 27 10.03 0.14 -17.54
N TYR A 28 11.25 -0.13 -17.05
CA TYR A 28 11.79 0.55 -15.89
C TYR A 28 12.09 2.02 -16.19
N ARG A 29 12.55 2.34 -17.41
CA ARG A 29 12.70 3.73 -17.86
C ARG A 29 11.38 4.49 -17.80
N LEU A 30 10.29 3.94 -18.38
CA LEU A 30 8.97 4.57 -18.32
C LEU A 30 8.45 4.72 -16.89
N PHE A 31 8.70 3.73 -16.04
CA PHE A 31 8.36 3.79 -14.62
C PHE A 31 9.07 4.95 -13.90
N ARG A 32 10.35 5.19 -14.20
CA ARG A 32 11.12 6.33 -13.66
C ARG A 32 10.66 7.68 -14.22
N GLU A 33 10.33 7.74 -15.50
CA GLU A 33 9.81 8.95 -16.16
C GLU A 33 8.52 9.45 -15.47
N VAL A 34 7.64 8.55 -15.02
CA VAL A 34 6.43 8.94 -14.25
C VAL A 34 6.80 9.68 -12.97
N SER A 35 7.82 9.22 -12.24
CA SER A 35 8.27 9.89 -11.01
C SER A 35 8.85 11.28 -11.28
N VAL A 36 9.52 11.47 -12.42
CA VAL A 36 9.98 12.80 -12.86
C VAL A 36 8.79 13.70 -13.19
N GLN A 37 7.78 13.18 -13.88
CA GLN A 37 6.54 13.93 -14.15
C GLN A 37 5.77 14.27 -12.88
N ALA A 38 5.77 13.38 -11.87
CA ALA A 38 5.12 13.62 -10.58
C ALA A 38 5.65 14.88 -9.88
N LYS A 39 6.97 15.15 -9.97
CA LYS A 39 7.56 16.40 -9.46
C LYS A 39 6.95 17.63 -10.14
N ALA A 40 6.94 17.66 -11.47
CA ALA A 40 6.40 18.79 -12.24
C ALA A 40 4.90 19.02 -11.98
N ARG A 41 4.12 17.94 -11.84
CA ARG A 41 2.68 18.00 -11.51
C ARG A 41 2.45 18.51 -10.09
N PHE A 42 3.27 18.09 -9.12
CA PHE A 42 3.24 18.59 -7.76
C PHE A 42 3.55 20.10 -7.71
N GLU A 43 4.59 20.56 -8.40
CA GLU A 43 5.00 21.97 -8.43
C GLU A 43 3.93 22.88 -9.07
N SER A 44 3.31 22.41 -10.16
CA SER A 44 2.21 23.12 -10.84
C SER A 44 0.86 23.02 -10.11
N GLY A 45 0.73 22.14 -9.11
CA GLY A 45 -0.54 21.88 -8.41
C GLY A 45 -1.56 21.10 -9.23
N ASP A 46 -1.13 20.38 -10.26
CA ASP A 46 -1.98 19.53 -11.10
C ASP A 46 -2.28 18.18 -10.41
N TRP A 47 -3.20 18.24 -9.44
CA TRP A 47 -3.59 17.08 -8.63
C TRP A 47 -4.33 16.01 -9.44
N ALA A 48 -5.14 16.42 -10.41
CA ALA A 48 -5.86 15.51 -11.29
C ALA A 48 -4.86 14.74 -12.20
N GLY A 49 -3.87 15.44 -12.75
CA GLY A 49 -2.77 14.82 -13.49
C GLY A 49 -1.95 13.86 -12.64
N LEU A 50 -1.71 14.19 -11.36
CA LEU A 50 -0.99 13.32 -10.43
C LEU A 50 -1.78 12.03 -10.11
N GLN A 51 -3.09 12.13 -9.89
CA GLN A 51 -3.97 10.96 -9.75
C GLN A 51 -4.02 10.10 -11.02
N GLN A 52 -4.06 10.74 -12.19
CA GLN A 52 -4.02 10.05 -13.48
C GLN A 52 -2.71 9.27 -13.66
N LEU A 53 -1.56 9.91 -13.40
CA LEU A 53 -0.25 9.26 -13.44
C LEU A 53 -0.17 8.04 -12.51
N GLN A 54 -0.71 8.17 -11.29
CA GLN A 54 -0.75 7.07 -10.33
C GLN A 54 -1.56 5.88 -10.87
N ARG A 55 -2.71 6.14 -11.53
CA ARG A 55 -3.56 5.11 -12.14
C ARG A 55 -2.86 4.43 -13.32
N ASP A 56 -2.35 5.21 -14.26
CA ASP A 56 -1.77 4.69 -15.50
C ASP A 56 -0.54 3.83 -15.23
N ARG A 57 0.29 4.25 -14.28
CA ARG A 57 1.49 3.50 -13.84
C ARG A 57 1.20 2.07 -13.39
N ILE A 58 0.01 1.79 -12.84
CA ILE A 58 -0.37 0.44 -12.39
C ILE A 58 -0.41 -0.54 -13.59
N ALA A 59 -0.86 -0.07 -14.76
CA ALA A 59 -1.02 -0.89 -15.95
C ALA A 59 0.29 -1.09 -16.75
N TYR A 60 1.27 -0.19 -16.59
CA TYR A 60 2.49 -0.17 -17.41
C TYR A 60 3.25 -1.48 -17.40
N TYR A 61 3.36 -2.14 -16.24
CA TYR A 61 4.09 -3.40 -16.15
C TYR A 61 3.45 -4.49 -17.01
N ASP A 62 2.15 -4.70 -16.86
CA ASP A 62 1.43 -5.77 -17.57
C ASP A 62 1.39 -5.49 -19.08
N GLU A 63 1.37 -4.22 -19.48
CA GLU A 63 1.48 -3.82 -20.88
C GLU A 63 2.86 -4.16 -21.47
N ARG A 64 3.95 -3.83 -20.76
CA ARG A 64 5.32 -4.13 -21.23
C ARG A 64 5.61 -5.62 -21.26
N VAL A 65 5.10 -6.37 -20.29
CA VAL A 65 5.17 -7.84 -20.29
C VAL A 65 4.41 -8.41 -21.48
N ARG A 66 3.23 -7.88 -21.82
CA ARG A 66 2.46 -8.31 -23.00
C ARG A 66 3.22 -8.03 -24.29
N GLU A 67 3.78 -6.83 -24.44
CA GLU A 67 4.60 -6.48 -25.61
C GLU A 67 5.79 -7.43 -25.76
N ALA A 68 6.53 -7.69 -24.68
CA ALA A 68 7.65 -8.61 -24.71
C ALA A 68 7.21 -10.03 -25.07
N ALA A 69 6.09 -10.52 -24.52
CA ALA A 69 5.56 -11.85 -24.86
C ALA A 69 5.20 -11.96 -26.36
N ILE A 70 4.50 -10.96 -26.92
CA ILE A 70 4.14 -10.93 -28.35
C ILE A 70 5.39 -10.95 -29.23
N ILE A 71 6.41 -10.14 -28.91
CA ILE A 71 7.67 -10.12 -29.68
C ILE A 71 8.33 -11.51 -29.64
N LEU A 72 8.33 -12.18 -28.49
CA LEU A 72 8.93 -13.50 -28.35
C LEU A 72 8.16 -14.59 -29.08
N GLU A 73 6.83 -14.54 -29.06
CA GLU A 73 5.93 -15.41 -29.82
C GLU A 73 6.15 -15.22 -31.33
N ASP A 74 6.16 -13.98 -31.82
CA ASP A 74 6.22 -13.65 -33.24
C ASP A 74 7.62 -13.86 -33.86
N GLU A 75 8.70 -13.47 -33.17
CA GLU A 75 10.07 -13.50 -33.73
C GLU A 75 10.80 -14.83 -33.48
N TYR A 76 10.48 -15.54 -32.39
CA TYR A 76 11.25 -16.70 -31.93
C TYR A 76 10.42 -17.98 -31.75
N ASP A 77 9.11 -17.94 -32.01
CA ASP A 77 8.19 -19.05 -31.77
C ASP A 77 8.33 -19.60 -30.33
N ALA A 78 8.35 -18.68 -29.36
CA ALA A 78 8.78 -18.98 -27.99
C ALA A 78 7.99 -20.09 -27.28
N GLU A 79 6.75 -20.34 -27.69
CA GLU A 79 5.90 -21.43 -27.17
C GLU A 79 6.45 -22.82 -27.52
N ASN A 80 7.16 -22.95 -28.64
CA ASN A 80 7.68 -24.21 -29.16
C ASN A 80 9.20 -24.37 -28.92
N ILE A 81 9.83 -23.47 -28.15
CA ILE A 81 11.24 -23.59 -27.77
C ILE A 81 11.44 -24.78 -26.81
N ASP A 82 12.42 -25.63 -27.11
CA ASP A 82 12.77 -26.80 -26.29
C ASP A 82 13.22 -26.43 -24.87
N ASP A 83 12.90 -27.30 -23.90
CA ASP A 83 13.27 -27.14 -22.49
C ASP A 83 14.77 -26.83 -22.26
N GLU A 84 15.65 -27.47 -23.03
CA GLU A 84 17.10 -27.25 -22.94
C GLU A 84 17.50 -25.83 -23.35
N ILE A 85 16.83 -25.27 -24.35
CA ILE A 85 17.07 -23.90 -24.80
C ILE A 85 16.53 -22.91 -23.77
N TRP A 86 15.35 -23.18 -23.18
CA TRP A 86 14.82 -22.37 -22.07
C TRP A 86 15.75 -22.29 -20.86
N ARG A 87 16.41 -23.40 -20.51
CA ARG A 87 17.46 -23.39 -19.47
C ARG A 87 18.63 -22.48 -19.86
N GLN A 88 19.07 -22.52 -21.13
CA GLN A 88 20.13 -21.64 -21.61
C GLN A 88 19.70 -20.17 -21.65
N ILE A 89 18.45 -19.86 -22.02
CA ILE A 89 17.87 -18.50 -21.99
C ILE A 89 18.03 -17.91 -20.59
N LYS A 90 17.60 -18.65 -19.56
CA LYS A 90 17.73 -18.23 -18.16
C LYS A 90 19.19 -17.99 -17.76
N LEU A 91 20.12 -18.86 -18.17
CA LEU A 91 21.55 -18.72 -17.86
C LEU A 91 22.18 -17.50 -18.56
N HIS A 92 21.84 -17.24 -19.82
CA HIS A 92 22.25 -16.02 -20.51
C HIS A 92 21.69 -14.78 -19.83
N PHE A 93 20.42 -14.81 -19.42
CA PHE A 93 19.78 -13.71 -18.69
C PHE A 93 20.53 -13.39 -17.38
N ILE A 94 20.90 -14.42 -16.60
CA ILE A 94 21.73 -14.23 -15.39
C ILE A 94 23.05 -13.52 -15.73
N GLY A 95 23.73 -13.95 -16.80
CA GLY A 95 24.97 -13.33 -17.24
C GLY A 95 24.81 -11.84 -17.57
N LEU A 96 23.75 -11.48 -18.30
CA LEU A 96 23.41 -10.11 -18.67
C LEU A 96 23.13 -9.21 -17.45
N LEU A 97 22.59 -9.78 -16.37
CA LEU A 97 22.24 -9.03 -15.18
C LEU A 97 23.41 -8.69 -14.24
N THR A 98 24.62 -9.21 -14.50
CA THR A 98 25.78 -9.07 -13.58
C THR A 98 26.12 -7.61 -13.23
N ASN A 99 26.01 -6.70 -14.19
CA ASN A 99 26.26 -5.27 -14.01
C ASN A 99 24.97 -4.43 -14.06
N HIS A 100 23.81 -5.09 -13.95
CA HIS A 100 22.54 -4.40 -14.05
C HIS A 100 22.20 -3.72 -12.72
N HIS A 101 21.61 -2.53 -12.76
CA HIS A 101 21.27 -1.76 -11.55
C HIS A 101 19.98 -2.24 -10.87
N GLN A 102 19.12 -2.99 -11.56
CA GLN A 102 17.84 -3.51 -11.03
C GLN A 102 17.61 -5.02 -11.32
N PRO A 103 18.58 -5.91 -11.02
CA PRO A 103 18.53 -7.30 -11.43
C PRO A 103 17.33 -8.05 -10.85
N GLU A 104 16.93 -7.74 -9.61
CA GLU A 104 15.81 -8.40 -8.95
C GLU A 104 14.46 -8.06 -9.58
N CYS A 105 14.33 -6.87 -10.17
CA CYS A 105 13.14 -6.46 -10.89
C CYS A 105 13.11 -7.09 -12.30
N ALA A 106 14.28 -7.20 -12.94
CA ALA A 106 14.44 -7.87 -14.23
C ALA A 106 14.10 -9.37 -14.14
N GLU A 107 14.55 -10.06 -13.09
CA GLU A 107 14.14 -11.46 -12.80
C GLU A 107 12.61 -11.62 -12.69
N THR A 108 11.94 -10.64 -12.08
CA THR A 108 10.48 -10.66 -11.95
C THR A 108 9.78 -10.40 -13.29
N PHE A 109 10.33 -9.52 -14.11
CA PHE A 109 9.88 -9.31 -15.47
C PHE A 109 10.02 -10.59 -16.31
N PHE A 110 11.18 -11.23 -16.26
CA PHE A 110 11.43 -12.53 -16.85
C PHE A 110 10.37 -13.56 -16.42
N ASN A 111 10.13 -13.71 -15.11
CA ASN A 111 9.09 -14.62 -14.61
C ASN A 111 7.71 -14.29 -15.17
N SER A 112 7.39 -13.01 -15.30
CA SER A 112 6.08 -12.56 -15.78
C SER A 112 5.89 -12.81 -17.28
N VAL A 113 6.96 -12.70 -18.07
CA VAL A 113 6.93 -13.06 -19.50
C VAL A 113 6.84 -14.57 -19.65
N CYS A 114 7.68 -15.33 -18.96
CA CYS A 114 7.66 -16.80 -18.99
C CYS A 114 6.32 -17.38 -18.54
N THR A 115 5.69 -16.82 -17.50
CA THR A 115 4.38 -17.31 -17.02
C THR A 115 3.22 -17.04 -17.98
N ARG A 116 3.42 -16.19 -19.01
CA ARG A 116 2.45 -16.00 -20.10
C ARG A 116 2.64 -16.98 -21.24
N ILE A 117 3.89 -17.26 -21.59
CA ILE A 117 4.26 -18.11 -22.73
C ILE A 117 4.20 -19.60 -22.33
N LEU A 118 4.69 -19.93 -21.13
CA LEU A 118 4.87 -21.30 -20.69
C LEU A 118 3.72 -21.81 -19.84
N HIS A 119 3.43 -23.10 -19.99
CA HIS A 119 2.49 -23.81 -19.16
C HIS A 119 2.92 -23.84 -17.68
N ARG A 120 1.96 -23.87 -16.75
CA ARG A 120 2.23 -23.78 -15.29
C ARG A 120 3.14 -24.87 -14.71
N SER A 121 3.26 -26.02 -15.39
CA SER A 121 4.20 -27.10 -15.01
C SER A 121 5.67 -26.65 -15.01
N TYR A 122 5.98 -25.56 -15.73
CA TYR A 122 7.30 -24.94 -15.79
C TYR A 122 7.58 -23.97 -14.64
N PHE A 123 6.65 -23.78 -13.68
CA PHE A 123 6.80 -22.81 -12.58
C PHE A 123 7.69 -23.35 -11.45
N ASN A 124 8.93 -23.69 -11.80
CA ASN A 124 9.96 -24.18 -10.90
C ASN A 124 11.29 -23.45 -11.16
N ASN A 125 12.28 -23.69 -10.31
CA ASN A 125 13.53 -22.93 -10.35
C ASN A 125 14.46 -23.30 -11.52
N ASP A 126 14.16 -24.32 -12.33
CA ASP A 126 14.95 -24.60 -13.53
C ASP A 126 14.58 -23.66 -14.69
N PHE A 127 13.33 -23.18 -14.75
CA PHE A 127 12.84 -22.33 -15.84
C PHE A 127 12.58 -20.88 -15.45
N ILE A 128 12.13 -20.62 -14.20
CA ILE A 128 11.86 -19.26 -13.71
C ILE A 128 12.67 -18.96 -12.44
N PHE A 129 12.79 -17.69 -12.07
CA PHE A 129 13.49 -17.22 -10.87
C PHE A 129 12.61 -17.36 -9.63
N VAL A 130 12.39 -18.59 -9.16
CA VAL A 130 11.77 -18.83 -7.85
C VAL A 130 12.69 -18.30 -6.76
N ARG A 131 14.00 -18.48 -6.87
CA ARG A 131 15.00 -17.86 -6.00
C ARG A 131 15.80 -16.80 -6.77
N PRO A 132 16.28 -15.74 -6.11
CA PRO A 132 17.14 -14.76 -6.75
C PRO A 132 18.46 -15.41 -7.16
N ALA A 133 18.94 -15.07 -8.35
CA ALA A 133 20.23 -15.51 -8.86
C ALA A 133 21.35 -14.52 -8.50
N ILE A 134 21.02 -13.22 -8.39
CA ILE A 134 21.99 -12.15 -8.15
C ILE A 134 21.75 -11.51 -6.78
N SER A 135 22.86 -11.26 -6.05
CA SER A 135 22.83 -10.51 -4.80
C SER A 135 22.66 -9.02 -5.08
N THR A 136 21.83 -8.36 -4.27
CA THR A 136 21.52 -6.93 -4.39
C THR A 136 22.17 -6.10 -3.28
N GLU A 137 23.05 -6.69 -2.46
CA GLU A 137 23.58 -6.04 -1.24
C GLU A 137 24.54 -4.88 -1.52
N TYR A 138 25.28 -4.91 -2.63
CA TYR A 138 26.36 -3.96 -2.91
C TYR A 138 26.28 -3.37 -4.33
N ILE A 139 25.07 -3.12 -4.82
CA ILE A 139 24.89 -2.42 -6.10
C ILE A 139 25.03 -0.92 -5.85
N GLU A 140 26.05 -0.31 -6.45
CA GLU A 140 26.32 1.12 -6.38
C GLU A 140 26.31 1.73 -7.78
N ASN A 141 25.90 3.00 -7.89
CA ASN A 141 26.02 3.74 -9.14
C ASN A 141 27.44 4.31 -9.24
N GLU A 142 28.39 3.51 -9.71
CA GLU A 142 29.78 3.93 -9.92
C GLU A 142 29.92 4.90 -11.11
N GLU A 143 28.99 4.87 -12.06
CA GLU A 143 29.05 5.64 -13.32
C GLU A 143 28.62 7.11 -13.14
N SER A 144 27.89 7.44 -12.07
CA SER A 144 27.49 8.83 -11.79
C SER A 144 27.57 9.20 -10.30
N PRO A 145 28.71 9.71 -9.82
CA PRO A 145 28.81 10.28 -8.47
C PRO A 145 27.88 11.49 -8.24
N THR A 146 27.20 11.96 -9.29
CA THR A 146 26.27 13.10 -9.23
C THR A 146 24.87 12.74 -8.69
N LYS A 147 24.49 11.46 -8.67
CA LYS A 147 23.18 11.00 -8.17
C LYS A 147 23.30 9.78 -7.24
N PRO A 148 23.86 9.94 -6.03
CA PRO A 148 23.90 8.86 -5.05
C PRO A 148 22.48 8.46 -4.60
N THR A 149 22.30 7.25 -4.09
CA THR A 149 21.02 6.80 -3.49
C THR A 149 20.55 7.72 -2.36
N TYR A 150 21.48 8.17 -1.51
CA TYR A 150 21.23 9.14 -0.45
C TYR A 150 22.40 10.12 -0.33
N ARG A 151 22.13 11.30 0.23
CA ARG A 151 23.11 12.33 0.54
C ARG A 151 23.30 12.42 2.06
N ALA A 152 24.54 12.53 2.51
CA ALA A 152 24.88 12.77 3.90
C ALA A 152 25.10 14.27 4.16
N TYR A 153 24.55 14.77 5.26
CA TYR A 153 24.66 16.14 5.71
C TYR A 153 25.18 16.17 7.15
N TYR A 154 26.02 17.17 7.44
CA TYR A 154 26.74 17.28 8.72
C TYR A 154 26.39 18.61 9.37
N PRO A 155 25.44 18.64 10.33
CA PRO A 155 25.04 19.88 10.98
C PRO A 155 26.14 20.52 11.83
N GLY A 156 27.08 19.71 12.36
CA GLY A 156 28.21 20.17 13.18
C GLY A 156 27.85 20.62 14.61
N SER A 157 26.75 21.34 14.78
CA SER A 157 26.22 21.78 16.08
C SER A 157 24.68 21.80 16.08
N ARG A 158 24.06 22.15 17.22
CA ARG A 158 22.62 22.39 17.29
C ARG A 158 22.23 23.66 16.52
N GLU A 159 23.04 24.73 16.56
CA GLU A 159 22.75 25.94 15.78
C GLU A 159 22.86 25.69 14.27
N GLY A 160 23.74 24.77 13.85
CA GLY A 160 23.91 24.39 12.45
C GLY A 160 22.76 23.56 11.86
N LEU A 161 21.80 23.09 12.67
CA LEU A 161 20.68 22.27 12.18
C LEU A 161 19.77 23.04 11.23
N GLY A 162 19.46 24.31 11.51
CA GLY A 162 18.59 25.12 10.66
C GLY A 162 19.14 25.24 9.24
N THR A 163 20.38 25.75 9.11
CA THR A 163 21.08 25.85 7.82
C THR A 163 21.23 24.49 7.13
N CYS A 164 21.43 23.41 7.89
CA CYS A 164 21.48 22.06 7.35
C CYS A 164 20.15 21.64 6.71
N PHE A 165 19.02 21.87 7.38
CA PHE A 165 17.69 21.55 6.85
C PHE A 165 17.30 22.44 5.66
N GLU A 166 17.61 23.73 5.69
CA GLU A 166 17.45 24.61 4.51
C GLU A 166 18.23 24.07 3.31
N ARG A 167 19.49 23.67 3.52
CA ARG A 167 20.31 23.07 2.47
C ARG A 167 19.72 21.75 1.96
N ILE A 168 19.19 20.90 2.84
CA ILE A 168 18.50 19.65 2.45
C ILE A 168 17.32 19.96 1.52
N VAL A 169 16.49 20.93 1.88
CA VAL A 169 15.31 21.30 1.08
C VAL A 169 15.70 21.90 -0.27
N HIS A 170 16.65 22.84 -0.29
CA HIS A 170 17.13 23.45 -1.54
C HIS A 170 17.78 22.44 -2.50
N ASN A 171 18.41 21.39 -1.97
CA ASN A 171 19.05 20.34 -2.75
C ASN A 171 18.10 19.49 -3.61
N PHE A 172 16.78 19.54 -3.35
CA PHE A 172 15.75 18.94 -4.20
C PHE A 172 15.37 19.82 -5.41
N GLN A 173 15.83 21.07 -5.43
CA GLN A 173 15.66 22.02 -6.53
C GLN A 173 14.19 22.13 -6.95
N LEU A 174 13.31 22.37 -5.98
CA LEU A 174 11.89 22.58 -6.25
C LEU A 174 11.70 23.98 -6.85
N ASP A 175 10.98 24.07 -7.96
CA ASP A 175 10.80 25.32 -8.70
C ASP A 175 9.73 26.23 -8.04
N ALA A 176 8.78 25.64 -7.32
CA ALA A 176 7.75 26.39 -6.61
C ALA A 176 8.32 27.10 -5.36
N PRO A 177 7.97 28.38 -5.13
CA PRO A 177 8.49 29.13 -3.98
C PRO A 177 7.89 28.62 -2.67
N PHE A 178 8.65 28.70 -1.58
CA PHE A 178 8.12 28.46 -0.24
C PHE A 178 7.37 29.67 0.29
N GLU A 179 6.34 29.45 1.10
CA GLU A 179 5.61 30.52 1.79
C GLU A 179 6.53 31.25 2.78
N ASP A 180 7.19 30.48 3.66
CA ASP A 180 8.21 30.95 4.60
C ASP A 180 9.10 29.77 5.04
N LEU A 181 10.15 29.48 4.25
CA LEU A 181 11.05 28.37 4.53
C LEU A 181 11.82 28.53 5.86
N PRO A 182 12.36 29.71 6.22
CA PRO A 182 13.04 29.89 7.51
C PRO A 182 12.13 29.61 8.71
N ARG A 183 10.85 30.03 8.67
CA ARG A 183 9.86 29.70 9.70
C ARG A 183 9.65 28.20 9.80
N ASP A 184 9.38 27.54 8.68
CA ASP A 184 9.09 26.11 8.61
C ASP A 184 10.29 25.26 9.09
N VAL A 185 11.51 25.67 8.75
CA VAL A 185 12.75 25.06 9.27
C VAL A 185 12.90 25.32 10.77
N GLY A 186 12.54 26.51 11.25
CA GLY A 186 12.49 26.80 12.69
C GLY A 186 11.57 25.84 13.45
N TYR A 187 10.38 25.54 12.90
CA TYR A 187 9.47 24.54 13.45
C TYR A 187 10.07 23.13 13.41
N LEU A 188 10.77 22.76 12.34
CA LEU A 188 11.45 21.48 12.22
C LEU A 188 12.54 21.32 13.30
N VAL A 189 13.42 22.31 13.45
CA VAL A 189 14.47 22.29 14.48
C VAL A 189 13.87 22.22 15.88
N ARG A 190 12.78 22.97 16.14
CA ARG A 190 12.07 22.91 17.41
C ARG A 190 11.48 21.52 17.68
N ALA A 191 10.81 20.92 16.70
CA ALA A 191 10.22 19.59 16.85
C ALA A 191 11.27 18.49 17.06
N VAL A 192 12.42 18.60 16.38
CA VAL A 192 13.61 17.74 16.60
C VAL A 192 14.14 17.92 18.02
N GLY A 193 14.26 19.16 18.50
CA GLY A 193 14.68 19.47 19.88
C GLY A 193 13.71 18.93 20.93
N GLU A 194 12.40 19.09 20.73
CA GLU A 194 11.36 18.56 21.61
C GLU A 194 11.37 17.02 21.67
N HIS A 195 11.68 16.35 20.55
CA HIS A 195 11.72 14.90 20.48
C HIS A 195 12.97 14.31 21.14
N PHE A 196 14.15 14.90 20.90
CA PHE A 196 15.41 14.38 21.42
C PHE A 196 15.80 14.95 22.78
N GLY A 197 15.15 16.02 23.24
CA GLY A 197 15.48 16.73 24.48
C GLY A 197 16.94 17.20 24.48
N ASP A 198 17.62 17.02 25.61
CA ASP A 198 19.06 17.26 25.70
C ASP A 198 19.89 16.13 25.06
N PHE A 199 19.85 16.08 23.73
CA PHE A 199 20.67 15.18 22.94
C PHE A 199 22.09 15.74 22.77
N ARG A 200 23.10 15.00 23.25
CA ARG A 200 24.52 15.33 23.02
C ARG A 200 24.90 14.93 21.60
N ILE A 201 25.45 15.87 20.84
CA ILE A 201 26.01 15.64 19.51
C ILE A 201 27.25 14.76 19.64
N ALA A 202 27.20 13.57 19.06
CA ALA A 202 28.31 12.65 18.95
C ALA A 202 29.15 12.98 17.70
N PRO A 203 30.41 12.49 17.62
CA PRO A 203 31.29 12.77 16.47
C PRO A 203 30.74 12.31 15.11
N ASN A 204 29.89 11.27 15.09
CA ASN A 204 29.25 10.75 13.88
C ASN A 204 27.87 11.38 13.60
N PHE A 205 27.56 12.55 14.18
CA PHE A 205 26.26 13.19 13.97
C PHE A 205 26.07 13.58 12.49
N GLN A 206 25.12 12.92 11.84
CA GLN A 206 24.85 13.10 10.43
C GLN A 206 23.38 12.86 10.12
N ILE A 207 22.89 13.54 9.09
CA ILE A 207 21.55 13.36 8.54
C ILE A 207 21.72 12.76 7.16
N HIS A 208 21.20 11.56 6.94
CA HIS A 208 21.16 10.94 5.61
C HIS A 208 19.77 11.13 5.02
N VAL A 209 19.70 11.62 3.80
CA VAL A 209 18.42 11.87 3.10
C VAL A 209 18.47 11.19 1.75
N LEU A 210 17.44 10.39 1.42
CA LEU A 210 17.29 9.80 0.10
C LEU A 210 17.24 10.90 -0.96
N SER A 211 17.95 10.69 -2.07
CA SER A 211 18.14 11.74 -3.07
C SER A 211 16.87 12.13 -3.83
N SER A 212 15.88 11.25 -3.86
CA SER A 212 14.59 11.47 -4.52
C SER A 212 13.47 11.72 -3.51
N LEU A 213 12.58 12.65 -3.86
CA LEU A 213 11.33 12.88 -3.14
C LEU A 213 10.36 11.73 -3.40
N PHE A 214 9.54 11.45 -2.39
CA PHE A 214 8.46 10.48 -2.46
C PHE A 214 7.15 11.23 -2.67
N PHE A 215 6.51 11.09 -3.82
CA PHE A 215 5.25 11.76 -4.12
C PHE A 215 4.07 10.84 -3.85
N ARG A 216 3.06 11.36 -3.16
CA ARG A 216 1.76 10.70 -3.00
C ARG A 216 0.68 11.75 -2.79
N ASN A 217 -0.39 11.65 -3.58
CA ASN A 217 -1.51 12.59 -3.55
C ASN A 217 -0.99 14.04 -3.67
N LYS A 218 -1.26 14.88 -2.66
CA LYS A 218 -0.87 16.30 -2.63
C LYS A 218 0.40 16.57 -1.83
N ALA A 219 1.17 15.55 -1.51
CA ALA A 219 2.35 15.65 -0.66
C ALA A 219 3.60 15.09 -1.34
N ALA A 220 4.71 15.80 -1.17
CA ALA A 220 6.06 15.31 -1.47
C ALA A 220 6.79 15.08 -0.14
N TYR A 221 7.37 13.91 0.07
CA TYR A 221 8.03 13.56 1.33
C TYR A 221 9.54 13.50 1.12
N VAL A 222 10.26 14.25 1.96
CA VAL A 222 11.68 14.05 2.21
C VAL A 222 11.79 12.87 3.16
N VAL A 223 12.54 11.83 2.80
CA VAL A 223 12.72 10.63 3.64
C VAL A 223 14.20 10.41 3.92
N GLY A 224 14.53 10.18 5.18
CA GLY A 224 15.90 10.07 5.64
C GLY A 224 16.01 9.45 7.03
N ARG A 225 17.21 9.54 7.58
CA ARG A 225 17.55 9.10 8.94
C ARG A 225 18.52 10.07 9.60
N VAL A 226 18.35 10.27 10.89
CA VAL A 226 19.29 11.00 11.75
C VAL A 226 20.12 9.99 12.50
N ILE A 227 21.45 10.09 12.38
CA ILE A 227 22.40 9.20 13.06
C ILE A 227 23.13 10.03 14.11
N ASN A 228 23.13 9.56 15.36
CA ASN A 228 23.89 10.18 16.42
C ASN A 228 24.33 9.15 17.47
N GLY A 229 25.63 8.92 17.57
CA GLY A 229 26.20 7.88 18.44
C GLY A 229 25.76 6.50 17.95
N ASP A 230 25.19 5.72 18.86
CA ASP A 230 24.60 4.40 18.61
C ASP A 230 23.13 4.48 18.16
N LYS A 231 22.53 5.68 18.16
CA LYS A 231 21.11 5.85 17.82
C LYS A 231 20.92 6.26 16.38
N THR A 232 19.94 5.64 15.74
CA THR A 232 19.44 6.01 14.42
C THR A 232 17.94 6.24 14.52
N PHE A 233 17.48 7.40 14.03
CA PHE A 233 16.07 7.79 14.05
C PHE A 233 15.57 8.02 12.63
N PRO A 234 14.32 7.66 12.32
CA PRO A 234 13.72 8.04 11.05
C PRO A 234 13.54 9.56 10.97
N LEU A 235 13.56 10.07 9.74
CA LEU A 235 13.23 11.44 9.42
C LEU A 235 12.31 11.41 8.20
N ALA A 236 11.07 11.89 8.34
CA ALA A 236 10.23 12.18 7.19
C ALA A 236 9.62 13.59 7.32
N VAL A 237 9.76 14.39 6.26
CA VAL A 237 9.24 15.77 6.22
C VAL A 237 8.28 15.89 5.02
N PRO A 238 6.96 15.94 5.25
CA PRO A 238 5.99 16.26 4.21
C PRO A 238 6.07 17.72 3.79
N ILE A 239 6.22 17.94 2.49
CA ILE A 239 6.10 19.21 1.79
C ILE A 239 4.72 19.25 1.15
N LEU A 240 3.95 20.27 1.47
CA LEU A 240 2.63 20.53 0.90
C LEU A 240 2.65 21.79 0.05
N ARG A 241 1.61 21.97 -0.75
CA ARG A 241 1.39 23.16 -1.56
C ARG A 241 0.09 23.83 -1.15
N ASN A 242 0.16 25.10 -0.77
CA ASN A 242 -1.01 25.88 -0.37
C ASN A 242 -1.83 26.34 -1.59
N ALA A 243 -3.00 26.94 -1.34
CA ALA A 243 -3.88 27.44 -2.41
C ALA A 243 -3.27 28.60 -3.23
N ALA A 244 -2.33 29.35 -2.64
CA ALA A 244 -1.57 30.40 -3.34
C ALA A 244 -0.43 29.84 -4.21
N GLY A 245 -0.22 28.53 -4.17
CA GLY A 245 0.79 27.82 -4.93
C GLY A 245 2.20 27.86 -4.37
N GLN A 246 2.32 28.18 -3.09
CA GLN A 246 3.57 28.17 -2.36
C GLN A 246 3.74 26.85 -1.58
N LEU A 247 4.98 26.47 -1.32
CA LEU A 247 5.34 25.28 -0.58
C LEU A 247 5.46 25.54 0.92
N THR A 248 5.09 24.55 1.73
CA THR A 248 5.23 24.57 3.20
C THR A 248 5.72 23.22 3.71
N LEU A 249 6.56 23.20 4.74
CA LEU A 249 6.87 21.97 5.49
C LEU A 249 5.78 21.77 6.55
N ASP A 250 5.02 20.68 6.47
CA ASP A 250 3.80 20.52 7.29
C ASP A 250 4.07 19.94 8.68
N THR A 251 5.05 19.06 8.81
CA THR A 251 5.49 18.46 10.08
C THR A 251 6.86 17.78 9.93
N VAL A 252 7.34 17.13 10.99
CA VAL A 252 8.46 16.19 10.95
C VAL A 252 8.10 14.91 11.70
N LEU A 253 8.26 13.76 11.04
CA LEU A 253 8.01 12.44 11.60
C LEU A 253 9.35 11.83 12.02
N LEU A 254 9.50 11.62 13.33
CA LEU A 254 10.76 11.16 13.95
C LEU A 254 10.63 9.78 14.61
N ARG A 255 9.41 9.22 14.64
CA ARG A 255 9.12 7.91 15.26
C ARG A 255 8.94 6.82 14.21
N GLN A 256 9.37 5.61 14.55
CA GLN A 256 9.27 4.45 13.67
C GLN A 256 7.80 4.12 13.34
N GLU A 257 6.90 4.27 14.30
CA GLU A 257 5.46 4.01 14.12
C GLU A 257 4.84 4.95 13.08
N GLN A 258 5.25 6.22 13.06
CA GLN A 258 4.79 7.19 12.07
C GLN A 258 5.24 6.79 10.66
N LEU A 259 6.48 6.30 10.52
CA LEU A 259 6.99 5.82 9.24
C LEU A 259 6.28 4.54 8.78
N LEU A 260 5.96 3.62 9.70
CA LEU A 260 5.19 2.41 9.39
C LEU A 260 3.77 2.74 8.89
N ILE A 261 3.13 3.77 9.43
CA ILE A 261 1.83 4.26 8.93
C ILE A 261 2.02 4.90 7.55
N LEU A 262 3.05 5.74 7.38
CA LEU A 262 3.35 6.41 6.12
C LEU A 262 3.57 5.40 4.97
N PHE A 263 4.24 4.29 5.25
CA PHE A 263 4.49 3.17 4.33
C PHE A 263 3.53 1.99 4.54
N SER A 264 2.33 2.23 5.09
CA SER A 264 1.33 1.18 5.28
C SER A 264 0.82 0.63 3.94
N PHE A 265 0.49 -0.66 3.92
CA PHE A 265 -0.15 -1.34 2.78
C PHE A 265 -1.55 -0.79 2.44
N THR A 266 -2.08 0.10 3.29
CA THR A 266 -3.40 0.70 3.13
C THR A 266 -3.38 2.00 2.33
N HIS A 267 -2.20 2.53 2.01
CA HIS A 267 -2.07 3.75 1.20
C HIS A 267 -1.74 3.41 -0.25
N SER A 268 -1.96 4.39 -1.12
CA SER A 268 -1.43 4.41 -2.48
C SER A 268 0.11 4.34 -2.47
N TYR A 269 0.65 3.74 -3.52
CA TYR A 269 2.10 3.63 -3.69
C TYR A 269 2.75 4.99 -3.90
N PHE A 270 3.97 5.16 -3.41
CA PHE A 270 4.77 6.33 -3.72
C PHE A 270 5.23 6.33 -5.17
N MET A 271 5.28 7.52 -5.78
CA MET A 271 6.08 7.79 -6.97
C MET A 271 7.41 8.34 -6.52
N VAL A 272 8.49 7.63 -6.83
CA VAL A 272 9.85 7.98 -6.45
C VAL A 272 10.78 7.57 -7.58
N ASP A 273 11.69 8.46 -7.99
CA ASP A 273 12.69 8.14 -9.01
C ASP A 273 13.82 7.34 -8.34
N MET A 274 13.95 6.07 -8.70
CA MET A 274 14.95 5.16 -8.16
C MET A 274 15.74 4.57 -9.30
N GLU A 275 17.05 4.79 -9.28
CA GLU A 275 17.95 4.07 -10.17
C GLU A 275 18.26 2.69 -9.62
N ILE A 276 18.57 2.58 -8.32
CA ILE A 276 18.85 1.28 -7.68
C ILE A 276 17.78 1.06 -6.60
N PRO A 277 16.64 0.42 -6.93
CA PRO A 277 15.52 0.27 -6.00
C PRO A 277 15.89 -0.60 -4.79
N SER A 278 16.77 -1.59 -4.96
CA SER A 278 17.28 -2.42 -3.88
C SER A 278 18.01 -1.59 -2.79
N ALA A 279 18.77 -0.56 -3.18
CA ALA A 279 19.44 0.34 -2.25
C ALA A 279 18.44 1.20 -1.46
N TYR A 280 17.36 1.67 -2.10
CA TYR A 280 16.25 2.35 -1.41
C TYR A 280 15.57 1.41 -0.41
N VAL A 281 15.32 0.16 -0.79
CA VAL A 281 14.70 -0.84 0.09
C VAL A 281 15.61 -1.14 1.28
N THR A 282 16.91 -1.30 1.09
CA THR A 282 17.88 -1.49 2.17
C THR A 282 17.90 -0.30 3.14
N PHE A 283 17.93 0.93 2.61
CA PHE A 283 17.85 2.15 3.44
C PHE A 283 16.57 2.19 4.28
N LEU A 284 15.42 1.87 3.69
CA LEU A 284 14.13 1.85 4.39
C LEU A 284 14.02 0.67 5.37
N ARG A 285 14.72 -0.44 5.13
CA ARG A 285 14.79 -1.59 6.05
C ARG A 285 15.54 -1.25 7.33
N ASP A 286 16.55 -0.38 7.27
CA ASP A 286 17.23 0.11 8.47
C ASP A 286 16.28 0.92 9.36
N LEU A 287 15.33 1.64 8.74
CA LEU A 287 14.32 2.43 9.44
C LEU A 287 13.09 1.62 9.88
N MET A 288 12.74 0.57 9.13
CA MET A 288 11.57 -0.28 9.35
C MET A 288 11.96 -1.77 9.36
N PRO A 289 12.79 -2.22 10.31
CA PRO A 289 13.38 -3.57 10.28
C PRO A 289 12.36 -4.72 10.41
N ARG A 290 11.16 -4.43 10.90
CA ARG A 290 10.07 -5.43 11.01
C ARG A 290 9.14 -5.47 9.79
N LYS A 291 9.25 -4.53 8.85
CA LYS A 291 8.39 -4.47 7.66
C LYS A 291 8.98 -5.33 6.53
N PRO A 292 8.30 -6.38 6.04
CA PRO A 292 8.83 -7.26 5.00
C PRO A 292 9.32 -6.50 3.76
N ARG A 293 10.40 -7.00 3.12
CA ARG A 293 10.94 -6.38 1.89
C ARG A 293 9.86 -6.27 0.80
N ALA A 294 9.04 -7.32 0.64
CA ALA A 294 7.90 -7.34 -0.29
C ALA A 294 6.97 -6.13 -0.12
N GLU A 295 6.64 -5.75 1.12
CA GLU A 295 5.77 -4.61 1.39
C GLU A 295 6.46 -3.27 1.10
N ILE A 296 7.78 -3.17 1.30
CA ILE A 296 8.54 -1.95 0.97
C ILE A 296 8.59 -1.77 -0.55
N TYR A 297 8.94 -2.80 -1.32
CA TYR A 297 8.89 -2.75 -2.80
C TYR A 297 7.51 -2.33 -3.29
N THR A 298 6.46 -2.93 -2.72
CA THR A 298 5.06 -2.57 -3.05
C THR A 298 4.79 -1.10 -2.75
N SER A 299 5.20 -0.59 -1.58
CA SER A 299 5.02 0.81 -1.20
C SER A 299 5.73 1.80 -2.12
N LEU A 300 6.83 1.38 -2.77
CA LEU A 300 7.57 2.17 -3.76
C LEU A 300 6.96 2.10 -5.18
N GLY A 301 5.85 1.36 -5.34
CA GLY A 301 5.15 1.14 -6.62
C GLY A 301 5.68 -0.03 -7.44
N LEU A 302 6.66 -0.78 -6.92
CA LEU A 302 7.17 -2.02 -7.53
C LEU A 302 6.35 -3.23 -7.06
N GLN A 303 5.02 -3.15 -7.23
CA GLN A 303 4.08 -4.14 -6.70
C GLN A 303 4.30 -5.57 -7.24
N LYS A 304 4.75 -5.73 -8.49
CA LYS A 304 5.01 -7.05 -9.09
C LYS A 304 6.26 -7.69 -8.49
N GLN A 305 7.27 -6.89 -8.17
CA GLN A 305 8.42 -7.34 -7.38
C GLN A 305 8.02 -7.69 -5.95
N GLY A 306 7.15 -6.89 -5.34
CA GLY A 306 6.54 -7.20 -4.05
C GLY A 306 5.81 -8.56 -4.06
N LYS A 307 5.04 -8.83 -5.11
CA LYS A 307 4.36 -10.11 -5.35
C LYS A 307 5.36 -11.27 -5.45
N ASN A 308 6.43 -11.14 -6.23
CA ASN A 308 7.42 -12.22 -6.36
C ASN A 308 8.12 -12.52 -5.01
N LEU A 309 8.52 -11.47 -4.27
CA LEU A 309 9.12 -11.64 -2.94
C LEU A 309 8.15 -12.21 -1.91
N PHE A 310 6.87 -11.81 -1.94
CA PHE A 310 5.84 -12.43 -1.10
C PHE A 310 5.76 -13.94 -1.36
N TYR A 311 5.74 -14.36 -2.62
CA TYR A 311 5.65 -15.78 -2.97
C TYR A 311 6.86 -16.56 -2.47
N ARG A 312 8.06 -15.98 -2.57
CA ARG A 312 9.31 -16.53 -2.01
C ARG A 312 9.22 -16.72 -0.49
N ASP A 313 8.79 -15.68 0.23
CA ASP A 313 8.63 -15.73 1.68
C ASP A 313 7.55 -16.74 2.10
N PHE A 314 6.47 -16.85 1.32
CA PHE A 314 5.39 -17.80 1.54
C PHE A 314 5.85 -19.26 1.35
N LEU A 315 6.55 -19.58 0.25
CA LEU A 315 7.11 -20.92 0.04
C LEU A 315 8.12 -21.28 1.12
N HIS A 316 8.99 -20.34 1.51
CA HIS A 316 9.93 -20.55 2.60
C HIS A 316 9.20 -20.83 3.92
N HIS A 317 8.13 -20.08 4.22
CA HIS A 317 7.31 -20.32 5.39
C HIS A 317 6.65 -21.70 5.36
N LEU A 318 6.05 -22.11 4.23
CA LEU A 318 5.47 -23.43 4.08
C LEU A 318 6.50 -24.54 4.32
N GLN A 319 7.73 -24.39 3.82
CA GLN A 319 8.78 -25.39 4.02
C GLN A 319 9.19 -25.56 5.49
N HIS A 320 9.07 -24.52 6.32
CA HIS A 320 9.55 -24.49 7.71
C HIS A 320 8.43 -24.42 8.76
N SER A 321 7.18 -24.62 8.34
CA SER A 321 6.00 -24.64 9.22
C SER A 321 5.23 -25.94 9.05
N SER A 322 4.46 -26.30 10.06
CA SER A 322 3.64 -27.52 10.10
C SER A 322 2.15 -27.23 10.34
N ASP A 323 1.75 -25.97 10.52
CA ASP A 323 0.35 -25.59 10.67
C ASP A 323 -0.41 -25.80 9.35
N LYS A 324 -1.72 -26.04 9.48
CA LYS A 324 -2.61 -26.27 8.33
C LYS A 324 -3.32 -24.98 7.94
N PHE A 325 -3.67 -24.88 6.65
CA PHE A 325 -4.64 -23.91 6.18
C PHE A 325 -5.99 -24.22 6.81
N ILE A 326 -6.56 -23.22 7.46
CA ILE A 326 -7.87 -23.28 8.11
C ILE A 326 -8.75 -22.14 7.61
N SER A 327 -10.07 -22.30 7.70
CA SER A 327 -11.00 -21.19 7.48
C SER A 327 -10.66 -20.03 8.42
N ALA A 328 -10.66 -18.81 7.90
CA ALA A 328 -10.29 -17.64 8.68
C ALA A 328 -11.33 -17.39 9.80
N PRO A 329 -10.89 -16.99 11.00
CA PRO A 329 -11.82 -16.69 12.10
C PRO A 329 -12.68 -15.46 11.75
N GLY A 330 -13.97 -15.55 12.07
CA GLY A 330 -14.94 -14.48 11.80
C GLY A 330 -16.23 -15.02 11.21
N ILE A 331 -17.06 -14.10 10.72
CA ILE A 331 -18.33 -14.44 10.06
C ILE A 331 -18.02 -14.87 8.63
N LYS A 332 -18.51 -16.04 8.21
CA LYS A 332 -18.32 -16.53 6.85
C LYS A 332 -18.99 -15.57 5.86
N GLY A 333 -18.20 -15.03 4.93
CA GLY A 333 -18.69 -14.15 3.88
C GLY A 333 -19.67 -14.85 2.96
N LEU A 334 -20.60 -14.11 2.37
CA LEU A 334 -21.54 -14.66 1.38
C LEU A 334 -20.85 -14.89 0.03
N VAL A 335 -19.92 -14.02 -0.34
CA VAL A 335 -19.25 -13.98 -1.66
C VAL A 335 -17.89 -14.68 -1.69
N MET A 336 -17.11 -14.52 -0.61
CA MET A 336 -15.72 -15.00 -0.54
C MET A 336 -15.59 -16.20 0.41
N LEU A 337 -14.78 -17.18 0.01
CA LEU A 337 -14.18 -18.15 0.91
C LEU A 337 -12.85 -17.59 1.38
N VAL A 338 -12.65 -17.51 2.70
CA VAL A 338 -11.45 -16.92 3.28
C VAL A 338 -10.76 -17.93 4.18
N PHE A 339 -9.49 -18.19 3.90
CA PHE A 339 -8.67 -19.11 4.69
C PHE A 339 -7.30 -18.50 5.00
N THR A 340 -6.60 -19.06 5.99
CA THR A 340 -5.32 -18.54 6.50
C THR A 340 -4.47 -19.68 7.04
N LEU A 341 -3.17 -19.45 7.14
CA LEU A 341 -2.32 -20.19 8.08
C LEU A 341 -2.33 -19.46 9.44
N PRO A 342 -2.52 -20.14 10.58
CA PRO A 342 -2.48 -19.52 11.90
C PRO A 342 -1.21 -18.69 12.13
N SER A 343 -0.05 -19.21 11.74
CA SER A 343 1.25 -18.58 11.96
C SER A 343 1.65 -17.54 10.91
N TYR A 344 0.90 -17.43 9.81
CA TYR A 344 1.21 -16.52 8.71
C TYR A 344 0.31 -15.26 8.72
N PRO A 345 0.84 -14.05 8.46
CA PRO A 345 0.09 -12.81 8.64
C PRO A 345 -0.77 -12.41 7.42
N TYR A 346 -1.25 -13.38 6.64
CA TYR A 346 -2.02 -13.14 5.41
C TYR A 346 -3.24 -14.06 5.35
N VAL A 347 -4.29 -13.57 4.70
CA VAL A 347 -5.49 -14.33 4.36
C VAL A 347 -5.56 -14.52 2.85
N PHE A 348 -6.15 -15.64 2.45
CA PHE A 348 -6.38 -16.04 1.07
C PHE A 348 -7.88 -16.02 0.81
N LYS A 349 -8.32 -15.31 -0.22
CA LYS A 349 -9.72 -15.13 -0.57
C LYS A 349 -9.99 -15.71 -1.95
N VAL A 350 -10.97 -16.61 -2.03
CA VAL A 350 -11.43 -17.25 -3.28
C VAL A 350 -12.88 -16.87 -3.51
N ILE A 351 -13.21 -16.44 -4.72
CA ILE A 351 -14.59 -16.08 -5.09
C ILE A 351 -15.39 -17.38 -5.25
N LYS A 352 -16.53 -17.48 -4.56
CA LYS A 352 -17.43 -18.64 -4.67
C LYS A 352 -17.99 -18.80 -6.09
N ASP A 353 -18.47 -20.00 -6.40
CA ASP A 353 -19.17 -20.29 -7.66
C ASP A 353 -20.64 -19.83 -7.63
N TYR A 354 -21.25 -19.82 -6.44
CA TYR A 354 -22.64 -19.46 -6.23
C TYR A 354 -22.79 -18.49 -5.06
N PHE A 355 -23.62 -17.46 -5.27
CA PHE A 355 -23.94 -16.43 -4.28
C PHE A 355 -25.37 -16.61 -3.80
N PRO A 356 -25.61 -16.80 -2.49
CA PRO A 356 -26.96 -16.96 -1.97
C PRO A 356 -27.74 -15.63 -2.06
N PRO A 357 -29.07 -15.67 -2.33
CA PRO A 357 -29.94 -14.50 -2.19
C PRO A 357 -29.78 -13.86 -0.81
N PRO A 358 -29.84 -12.52 -0.70
CA PRO A 358 -30.24 -11.55 -1.72
C PRO A 358 -29.08 -11.01 -2.60
N LYS A 359 -27.88 -11.60 -2.56
CA LYS A 359 -26.73 -11.09 -3.32
C LYS A 359 -26.92 -11.30 -4.83
N GLU A 360 -27.16 -10.22 -5.56
CA GLU A 360 -27.19 -10.19 -7.02
C GLU A 360 -25.84 -9.71 -7.56
N THR A 361 -24.89 -10.63 -7.74
CA THR A 361 -23.54 -10.31 -8.22
C THR A 361 -23.00 -11.41 -9.13
N THR A 362 -21.91 -11.10 -9.83
CA THR A 362 -21.18 -12.04 -10.68
C THR A 362 -19.70 -12.03 -10.30
N ARG A 363 -18.98 -13.10 -10.66
CA ARG A 363 -17.54 -13.18 -10.44
C ARG A 363 -16.82 -12.03 -11.14
N GLU A 364 -17.23 -11.71 -12.36
CA GLU A 364 -16.68 -10.62 -13.18
C GLU A 364 -16.88 -9.27 -12.49
N LEU A 365 -18.09 -9.03 -11.95
CA LEU A 365 -18.38 -7.81 -11.20
C LEU A 365 -17.49 -7.70 -9.96
N ILE A 366 -17.35 -8.76 -9.16
CA ILE A 366 -16.47 -8.77 -7.99
C ILE A 366 -15.01 -8.47 -8.38
N LYS A 367 -14.50 -9.12 -9.43
CA LYS A 367 -13.14 -8.85 -9.94
C LYS A 367 -12.99 -7.38 -10.36
N SER A 368 -14.00 -6.80 -11.00
CA SER A 368 -13.99 -5.38 -11.38
C SER A 368 -13.93 -4.44 -10.18
N LYS A 369 -14.63 -4.78 -9.07
CA LYS A 369 -14.57 -4.00 -7.82
C LYS A 369 -13.19 -4.09 -7.15
N TYR A 370 -12.59 -5.28 -7.13
CA TYR A 370 -11.20 -5.46 -6.66
C TYR A 370 -10.20 -4.64 -7.50
N GLN A 371 -10.40 -4.62 -8.82
CA GLN A 371 -9.57 -3.82 -9.73
C GLN A 371 -9.76 -2.30 -9.51
N LEU A 372 -11.00 -1.87 -9.23
CA LEU A 372 -11.32 -0.48 -8.88
C LEU A 372 -10.53 -0.07 -7.64
N VAL A 373 -10.55 -0.85 -6.55
CA VAL A 373 -9.77 -0.55 -5.34
C VAL A 373 -8.27 -0.50 -5.62
N LYS A 374 -7.78 -1.36 -6.51
CA LYS A 374 -6.37 -1.37 -6.90
C LYS A 374 -5.94 -0.08 -7.57
N GLN A 375 -6.79 0.47 -8.43
CA GLN A 375 -6.56 1.69 -9.20
C GLN A 375 -6.96 2.96 -8.45
N HIS A 376 -7.77 2.86 -7.41
CA HIS A 376 -8.19 4.00 -6.61
C HIS A 376 -7.13 4.43 -5.59
N ASP A 377 -7.12 5.71 -5.23
CA ASP A 377 -6.47 6.12 -3.99
C ASP A 377 -7.13 5.43 -2.80
N ARG A 378 -6.33 4.63 -2.08
CA ARG A 378 -6.79 3.83 -0.93
C ARG A 378 -6.88 4.63 0.37
N VAL A 379 -6.34 5.84 0.40
CA VAL A 379 -6.43 6.82 1.51
C VAL A 379 -6.04 6.30 2.90
N GLY A 380 -5.32 5.18 2.98
CA GLY A 380 -4.99 4.55 4.26
C GLY A 380 -6.12 3.70 4.85
N ARG A 381 -7.25 3.55 4.15
CA ARG A 381 -8.49 2.90 4.62
C ARG A 381 -8.93 1.69 3.80
N MET A 382 -8.29 1.37 2.68
CA MET A 382 -8.51 0.11 1.95
C MET A 382 -7.24 -0.73 1.94
N ALA A 383 -7.35 -2.03 2.15
CA ALA A 383 -6.22 -2.94 2.07
C ALA A 383 -5.80 -3.20 0.62
N ASP A 384 -4.50 -3.13 0.35
CA ASP A 384 -3.96 -3.59 -0.94
C ASP A 384 -4.11 -5.12 -1.09
N THR A 385 -4.31 -5.55 -2.33
CA THR A 385 -4.58 -6.95 -2.70
C THR A 385 -3.52 -7.46 -3.66
N LEU A 386 -3.09 -8.71 -3.45
CA LEU A 386 -2.25 -9.44 -4.39
C LEU A 386 -3.11 -10.48 -5.12
N GLU A 387 -3.29 -10.31 -6.42
CA GLU A 387 -4.01 -11.27 -7.26
C GLU A 387 -3.06 -12.33 -7.79
N TYR A 388 -3.40 -13.61 -7.61
CA TYR A 388 -2.71 -14.76 -8.19
C TYR A 388 -3.66 -15.66 -8.97
N SER A 389 -3.09 -16.34 -9.94
CA SER A 389 -3.75 -17.36 -10.76
C SER A 389 -2.99 -18.67 -10.65
N ASP A 390 -3.72 -19.79 -10.74
CA ASP A 390 -3.19 -21.15 -10.77
C ASP A 390 -2.14 -21.44 -9.69
N VAL A 391 -2.46 -21.09 -8.44
CA VAL A 391 -1.55 -21.30 -7.32
C VAL A 391 -1.67 -22.74 -6.84
N ALA A 392 -0.58 -23.48 -6.93
CA ALA A 392 -0.47 -24.82 -6.38
C ALA A 392 -0.16 -24.76 -4.88
N PHE A 393 -0.93 -25.51 -4.09
CA PHE A 393 -0.68 -25.71 -2.68
C PHE A 393 -0.56 -27.20 -2.35
N PRO A 394 0.26 -27.58 -1.36
CA PRO A 394 0.33 -28.98 -0.93
C PRO A 394 -0.98 -29.38 -0.25
N LEU A 395 -1.65 -30.42 -0.76
CA LEU A 395 -2.96 -30.85 -0.22
C LEU A 395 -2.84 -31.28 1.25
N SER A 396 -1.73 -31.89 1.64
CA SER A 396 -1.43 -32.29 3.03
C SER A 396 -1.39 -31.12 4.02
N ARG A 397 -1.29 -29.88 3.53
CA ARG A 397 -1.30 -28.66 4.33
C ARG A 397 -2.69 -28.07 4.52
N PHE A 398 -3.73 -28.64 3.94
CA PHE A 398 -5.10 -28.20 4.19
C PHE A 398 -5.74 -28.98 5.35
N ASP A 399 -6.57 -28.29 6.11
CA ASP A 399 -7.52 -28.96 6.98
C ASP A 399 -8.66 -29.60 6.17
N ASP A 400 -9.10 -30.78 6.57
CA ASP A 400 -10.09 -31.55 5.83
C ASP A 400 -11.45 -30.83 5.76
N GLU A 401 -11.79 -30.03 6.78
CA GLU A 401 -13.02 -29.20 6.75
C GLU A 401 -12.91 -28.09 5.71
N LEU A 402 -11.73 -27.47 5.60
CA LEU A 402 -11.48 -26.41 4.61
C LEU A 402 -11.56 -26.97 3.19
N VAL A 403 -10.98 -28.15 2.92
CA VAL A 403 -11.08 -28.78 1.59
C VAL A 403 -12.55 -29.02 1.22
N LYS A 404 -13.33 -29.61 2.12
CA LYS A 404 -14.79 -29.83 1.90
C LYS A 404 -15.53 -28.52 1.65
N GLU A 405 -15.17 -27.45 2.36
CA GLU A 405 -15.78 -26.14 2.17
C GLU A 405 -15.46 -25.54 0.79
N LEU A 406 -14.20 -25.66 0.35
CA LEU A 406 -13.76 -25.24 -0.98
C LEU A 406 -14.46 -26.05 -2.08
N GLU A 407 -14.51 -27.38 -1.97
CA GLU A 407 -15.18 -28.25 -2.94
C GLU A 407 -16.69 -27.99 -3.03
N LYS A 408 -17.32 -27.65 -1.91
CA LYS A 408 -18.76 -27.36 -1.87
C LYS A 408 -19.10 -26.01 -2.51
N HIS A 409 -18.29 -24.98 -2.29
CA HIS A 409 -18.66 -23.60 -2.60
C HIS A 409 -17.89 -22.99 -3.79
N ALA A 410 -16.76 -23.57 -4.19
CA ALA A 410 -15.96 -23.11 -5.32
C ALA A 410 -15.32 -24.27 -6.13
N PRO A 411 -16.05 -25.36 -6.47
CA PRO A 411 -15.48 -26.50 -7.18
C PRO A 411 -14.84 -26.12 -8.54
N SER A 412 -15.38 -25.11 -9.24
CA SER A 412 -14.82 -24.66 -10.52
C SER A 412 -13.45 -23.97 -10.39
N MET A 413 -13.06 -23.58 -9.17
CA MET A 413 -11.79 -22.93 -8.86
C MET A 413 -10.71 -23.93 -8.44
N LEU A 414 -11.05 -25.20 -8.25
CA LEU A 414 -10.13 -26.22 -7.75
C LEU A 414 -9.72 -27.17 -8.87
N GLU A 415 -8.46 -27.57 -8.82
CA GLU A 415 -7.95 -28.66 -9.61
C GLU A 415 -6.97 -29.48 -8.76
N PHE A 416 -7.17 -30.80 -8.72
CA PHE A 416 -6.29 -31.71 -8.00
C PHE A 416 -5.30 -32.33 -8.96
N GLN A 417 -4.02 -32.26 -8.63
CA GLN A 417 -2.94 -32.81 -9.46
C GLN A 417 -1.85 -33.44 -8.60
N ARG A 418 -0.93 -34.16 -9.25
CA ARG A 418 0.30 -34.66 -8.64
C ARG A 418 1.44 -33.71 -8.99
N SER A 419 2.22 -33.31 -7.99
CA SER A 419 3.41 -32.50 -8.19
C SER A 419 4.49 -33.28 -8.95
N ALA A 420 5.48 -32.58 -9.50
CA ALA A 420 6.63 -33.21 -10.15
C ALA A 420 7.39 -34.16 -9.21
N ASP A 421 7.33 -33.91 -7.90
CA ASP A 421 7.96 -34.73 -6.85
C ASP A 421 7.03 -35.85 -6.32
N GLY A 422 5.83 -36.02 -6.91
CA GLY A 422 4.88 -37.08 -6.59
C GLY A 422 3.96 -36.80 -5.40
N GLY A 423 3.92 -35.57 -4.88
CA GLY A 423 2.99 -35.15 -3.82
C GLY A 423 1.61 -34.76 -4.35
N ASP A 424 0.57 -34.83 -3.53
CA ASP A 424 -0.76 -34.31 -3.89
C ASP A 424 -0.83 -32.80 -3.72
N GLU A 425 -1.33 -32.12 -4.75
CA GLU A 425 -1.53 -30.68 -4.77
C GLU A 425 -2.97 -30.31 -5.07
N ILE A 426 -3.42 -29.21 -4.46
CA ILE A 426 -4.64 -28.49 -4.83
C ILE A 426 -4.21 -27.20 -5.51
N VAL A 427 -4.62 -27.03 -6.76
CA VAL A 427 -4.42 -25.81 -7.54
C VAL A 427 -5.67 -24.95 -7.44
N ILE A 428 -5.49 -23.71 -7.00
CA ILE A 428 -6.57 -22.71 -6.95
C ILE A 428 -6.39 -21.76 -8.13
N ARG A 429 -7.35 -21.79 -9.06
CA ARG A 429 -7.30 -21.02 -10.32
C ARG A 429 -7.23 -19.52 -10.12
N HIS A 430 -7.85 -19.00 -9.06
CA HIS A 430 -7.86 -17.58 -8.74
C HIS A 430 -7.94 -17.34 -7.25
N VAL A 431 -7.02 -16.54 -6.72
CA VAL A 431 -6.95 -16.20 -5.30
C VAL A 431 -6.46 -14.76 -5.11
N TYR A 432 -7.14 -14.02 -4.24
CA TYR A 432 -6.63 -12.77 -3.69
C TYR A 432 -5.94 -13.02 -2.36
N ILE A 433 -4.80 -12.38 -2.16
CA ILE A 433 -4.06 -12.45 -0.90
C ILE A 433 -4.02 -11.06 -0.29
N GLU A 434 -4.37 -10.97 0.98
CA GLU A 434 -4.44 -9.71 1.73
C GLU A 434 -3.79 -9.85 3.10
N ARG A 435 -3.35 -8.72 3.65
CA ARG A 435 -2.80 -8.70 5.01
C ARG A 435 -3.88 -9.07 6.01
N ARG A 436 -3.59 -10.02 6.91
CA ARG A 436 -4.50 -10.40 7.98
C ARG A 436 -4.63 -9.27 9.00
N MET A 437 -5.87 -8.90 9.30
CA MET A 437 -6.26 -7.93 10.32
C MET A 437 -7.22 -8.60 11.29
N THR A 438 -7.40 -8.01 12.47
CA THR A 438 -8.44 -8.47 13.41
C THR A 438 -9.77 -7.87 12.96
N PRO A 439 -10.80 -8.68 12.64
CA PRO A 439 -12.12 -8.16 12.30
C PRO A 439 -12.65 -7.22 13.40
N LEU A 440 -13.19 -6.06 13.00
CA LEU A 440 -13.60 -5.01 13.93
C LEU A 440 -14.75 -5.48 14.84
N ASN A 441 -15.64 -6.36 14.35
CA ASN A 441 -16.68 -6.96 15.20
C ASN A 441 -16.08 -7.79 16.36
N ILE A 442 -14.96 -8.49 16.15
CA ILE A 442 -14.26 -9.23 17.21
C ILE A 442 -13.59 -8.24 18.16
N TRP A 443 -12.93 -7.22 17.62
CA TRP A 443 -12.30 -6.15 18.40
C TRP A 443 -13.28 -5.44 19.34
N LEU A 444 -14.47 -5.10 18.84
CA LEU A 444 -15.49 -4.40 19.63
C LEU A 444 -16.09 -5.32 20.72
N HIS A 445 -16.26 -6.60 20.42
CA HIS A 445 -16.81 -7.58 21.37
C HIS A 445 -15.83 -7.91 22.51
N GLU A 446 -14.54 -8.11 22.19
CA GLU A 446 -13.52 -8.53 23.16
C GLU A 446 -12.77 -7.35 23.80
N GLY A 447 -12.89 -6.15 23.24
CA GLY A 447 -12.12 -4.97 23.66
C GLY A 447 -12.61 -4.32 24.95
N THR A 448 -11.69 -3.65 25.64
CA THR A 448 -11.99 -2.73 26.76
C THR A 448 -12.75 -1.48 26.29
N ASP A 449 -13.34 -0.72 27.20
CA ASP A 449 -14.13 0.48 26.83
C ASP A 449 -13.31 1.51 26.03
N ALA A 450 -12.05 1.71 26.39
CA ALA A 450 -11.14 2.57 25.65
C ALA A 450 -10.83 2.02 24.24
N GLN A 451 -10.70 0.70 24.08
CA GLN A 451 -10.48 0.07 22.76
C GLN A 451 -11.72 0.13 21.89
N VAL A 452 -12.91 0.03 22.48
CA VAL A 452 -14.19 0.19 21.79
C VAL A 452 -14.33 1.63 21.32
N GLU A 453 -14.12 2.62 22.20
CA GLU A 453 -14.19 4.04 21.82
C GLU A 453 -13.20 4.36 20.70
N HIS A 454 -11.94 3.94 20.83
CA HIS A 454 -10.92 4.10 19.77
C HIS A 454 -11.34 3.44 18.45
N GLY A 455 -11.85 2.21 18.50
CA GLY A 455 -12.31 1.49 17.32
C GLY A 455 -13.47 2.18 16.61
N ILE A 456 -14.40 2.78 17.36
CA ILE A 456 -15.54 3.53 16.81
C ILE A 456 -15.13 4.88 16.23
N VAL A 457 -14.22 5.61 16.89
CA VAL A 457 -13.63 6.84 16.34
C VAL A 457 -12.92 6.55 15.01
N GLU A 458 -12.10 5.49 14.98
CA GLU A 458 -11.38 5.12 13.76
C GLU A 458 -12.31 4.60 12.66
N TYR A 459 -13.39 3.89 13.00
CA TYR A 459 -14.39 3.41 12.03
C TYR A 459 -15.14 4.56 11.37
N GLY A 460 -15.64 5.53 12.15
CA GLY A 460 -16.36 6.67 11.58
C GLY A 460 -15.43 7.55 10.74
N ASN A 461 -14.20 7.78 11.19
CA ASN A 461 -13.17 8.46 10.40
C ASN A 461 -12.84 7.68 9.11
N ALA A 462 -12.74 6.35 9.17
CA ALA A 462 -12.46 5.53 8.00
C ALA A 462 -13.53 5.69 6.92
N ILE A 463 -14.82 5.68 7.28
CA ILE A 463 -15.89 5.88 6.31
C ILE A 463 -15.89 7.30 5.77
N LYS A 464 -15.73 8.32 6.63
CA LYS A 464 -15.64 9.73 6.20
C LYS A 464 -14.49 9.97 5.21
N GLU A 465 -13.35 9.32 5.44
CA GLU A 465 -12.21 9.37 4.53
C GLU A 465 -12.47 8.63 3.20
N LEU A 466 -13.14 7.46 3.23
CA LEU A 466 -13.53 6.73 2.03
C LEU A 466 -14.51 7.53 1.17
N ILE A 467 -15.56 8.11 1.77
CA ILE A 467 -16.53 8.93 1.02
C ILE A 467 -15.90 10.22 0.50
N ALA A 468 -14.95 10.81 1.23
CA ALA A 468 -14.18 11.96 0.75
C ALA A 468 -13.25 11.58 -0.42
N ALA A 469 -12.92 10.29 -0.56
CA ALA A 469 -12.22 9.71 -1.70
C ALA A 469 -13.18 9.19 -2.79
N ASN A 470 -14.46 9.56 -2.77
CA ASN A 470 -15.50 9.06 -3.67
C ASN A 470 -15.82 7.56 -3.56
N ILE A 471 -15.45 6.87 -2.48
CA ILE A 471 -15.77 5.46 -2.27
C ILE A 471 -16.91 5.33 -1.25
N PHE A 472 -18.03 4.79 -1.70
CA PHE A 472 -19.10 4.30 -0.85
C PHE A 472 -18.88 2.80 -0.54
N PRO A 473 -18.77 2.39 0.73
CA PRO A 473 -18.43 0.99 1.08
C PRO A 473 -19.53 -0.04 0.80
N GLY A 474 -20.80 0.34 0.63
CA GLY A 474 -21.92 -0.61 0.58
C GLY A 474 -22.25 -1.16 1.97
N ASP A 475 -21.99 -2.45 2.22
CA ASP A 475 -22.17 -3.12 3.52
C ASP A 475 -21.17 -2.58 4.57
N MET A 476 -21.64 -1.59 5.34
CA MET A 476 -20.88 -0.92 6.40
C MET A 476 -20.80 -1.69 7.72
N LEU A 477 -21.26 -2.95 7.80
CA LEU A 477 -21.20 -3.73 9.03
C LEU A 477 -19.75 -3.93 9.53
N TYR A 478 -19.56 -3.96 10.85
CA TYR A 478 -18.24 -4.08 11.48
C TYR A 478 -17.44 -5.32 11.05
N LYS A 479 -18.10 -6.38 10.60
CA LYS A 479 -17.46 -7.60 10.08
C LYS A 479 -16.65 -7.38 8.80
N ASN A 480 -16.87 -6.28 8.07
CA ASN A 480 -16.21 -5.95 6.80
C ASN A 480 -15.01 -5.01 6.97
N PHE A 481 -14.71 -4.65 8.23
CA PHE A 481 -13.61 -3.78 8.61
C PHE A 481 -12.63 -4.54 9.52
N GLY A 482 -11.35 -4.19 9.39
CA GLY A 482 -10.25 -4.80 10.12
C GLY A 482 -9.45 -3.75 10.88
N VAL A 483 -8.98 -4.15 12.06
CA VAL A 483 -8.09 -3.35 12.88
C VAL A 483 -6.65 -3.82 12.63
N THR A 484 -5.80 -2.88 12.25
CA THR A 484 -4.36 -3.12 12.07
C THR A 484 -3.64 -3.19 13.42
N ARG A 485 -2.37 -3.65 13.42
CA ARG A 485 -1.52 -3.65 14.62
C ARG A 485 -1.33 -2.27 15.26
N HIS A 486 -1.53 -1.20 14.51
CA HIS A 486 -1.42 0.18 14.97
C HIS A 486 -2.78 0.80 15.32
N GLY A 487 -3.84 -0.01 15.43
CA GLY A 487 -5.16 0.46 15.83
C GLY A 487 -5.95 1.19 14.75
N ARG A 488 -5.45 1.27 13.50
CA ARG A 488 -6.22 1.85 12.39
C ARG A 488 -7.27 0.88 11.87
N VAL A 489 -8.46 1.40 11.58
CA VAL A 489 -9.57 0.68 10.93
C VAL A 489 -9.45 0.78 9.41
N VAL A 490 -9.58 -0.37 8.75
CA VAL A 490 -9.38 -0.58 7.30
C VAL A 490 -10.50 -1.45 6.75
N PHE A 491 -11.07 -1.04 5.63
CA PHE A 491 -12.07 -1.76 4.89
C PHE A 491 -11.45 -2.85 3.99
N TYR A 492 -12.07 -4.03 3.92
CA TYR A 492 -11.53 -5.17 3.17
C TYR A 492 -12.57 -6.02 2.42
N ASP A 493 -13.85 -5.68 2.45
CA ASP A 493 -14.88 -6.39 1.67
C ASP A 493 -15.35 -5.52 0.51
N TYR A 494 -14.97 -5.87 -0.71
CA TYR A 494 -15.09 -4.95 -1.85
C TYR A 494 -16.28 -5.26 -2.78
N ASP A 495 -17.12 -6.23 -2.43
CA ASP A 495 -18.17 -6.72 -3.33
C ASP A 495 -19.29 -5.69 -3.59
N GLU A 496 -19.58 -4.80 -2.63
CA GLU A 496 -20.64 -3.78 -2.71
C GLU A 496 -20.14 -2.34 -2.86
N ILE A 497 -18.86 -2.13 -3.18
CA ILE A 497 -18.35 -0.76 -3.32
C ILE A 497 -18.95 -0.06 -4.51
N GLU A 498 -19.30 1.21 -4.35
CA GLU A 498 -19.74 2.09 -5.42
C GLU A 498 -19.07 3.45 -5.32
N TYR A 499 -19.13 4.24 -6.39
CA TYR A 499 -18.75 5.64 -6.30
C TYR A 499 -19.84 6.43 -5.58
N LEU A 500 -19.48 7.29 -4.62
CA LEU A 500 -20.45 8.13 -3.92
C LEU A 500 -21.20 9.06 -4.90
N THR A 501 -20.53 9.50 -5.97
CA THR A 501 -21.15 10.28 -7.04
C THR A 501 -22.32 9.58 -7.71
N ASP A 502 -22.32 8.24 -7.74
CA ASP A 502 -23.32 7.41 -8.40
C ASP A 502 -24.47 7.04 -7.44
N CYS A 503 -24.26 7.18 -6.13
CA CYS A 503 -25.26 6.96 -5.09
C CYS A 503 -26.24 8.13 -4.95
N ASN A 504 -27.50 7.86 -4.63
CA ASN A 504 -28.50 8.89 -4.35
C ASN A 504 -28.76 9.00 -2.83
N VAL A 505 -28.22 10.05 -2.21
CA VAL A 505 -28.33 10.27 -0.77
C VAL A 505 -29.66 10.93 -0.43
N ARG A 506 -30.53 10.21 0.29
CA ARG A 506 -31.90 10.63 0.59
C ARG A 506 -32.18 10.63 2.08
N GLU A 507 -33.10 11.51 2.48
CA GLU A 507 -33.79 11.42 3.76
C GLU A 507 -34.86 10.33 3.74
N VAL A 508 -35.08 9.68 4.88
CA VAL A 508 -36.21 8.78 5.05
C VAL A 508 -37.49 9.63 5.10
N PRO A 509 -38.46 9.41 4.20
CA PRO A 509 -39.71 10.16 4.21
C PRO A 509 -40.44 10.03 5.56
N GLN A 510 -41.01 11.14 6.05
CA GLN A 510 -41.86 11.11 7.25
C GLN A 510 -43.15 10.33 6.94
N PRO A 511 -43.59 9.44 7.86
CA PRO A 511 -44.84 8.71 7.68
C PRO A 511 -46.02 9.70 7.60
N ARG A 512 -46.94 9.44 6.67
CA ARG A 512 -48.09 10.33 6.41
C ARG A 512 -49.27 10.01 7.34
N ASN A 513 -49.31 8.81 7.91
CA ASN A 513 -50.35 8.32 8.79
C ASN A 513 -49.78 7.27 9.77
N GLU A 514 -50.59 6.90 10.77
CA GLU A 514 -50.22 5.92 11.81
C GLU A 514 -49.98 4.50 11.24
N GLU A 515 -50.64 4.14 10.14
CA GLU A 515 -50.46 2.84 9.47
C GLU A 515 -49.05 2.72 8.86
N GLU A 516 -48.56 3.77 8.21
CA GLU A 516 -47.20 3.85 7.66
C GLU A 516 -46.13 3.86 8.75
N GLU A 517 -46.40 4.47 9.90
CA GLU A 517 -45.48 4.50 11.05
C GLU A 517 -45.31 3.10 11.68
N MET A 518 -46.37 2.30 11.70
CA MET A 518 -46.36 0.93 12.24
C MET A 518 -46.07 -0.15 11.19
N SER A 519 -45.88 0.22 9.92
CA SER A 519 -45.66 -0.74 8.84
C SER A 519 -44.34 -1.51 9.00
N GLY A 520 -44.40 -2.83 8.87
CA GLY A 520 -43.22 -3.69 8.78
C GLY A 520 -42.57 -3.69 7.39
N GLU A 521 -43.23 -3.10 6.40
CA GLU A 521 -42.76 -2.98 5.02
C GLU A 521 -42.46 -1.51 4.66
N VAL A 522 -41.46 -1.31 3.80
CA VAL A 522 -41.09 0.03 3.30
C VAL A 522 -42.17 0.53 2.34
N TRP A 523 -42.87 1.59 2.73
CA TRP A 523 -44.00 2.17 1.96
C TRP A 523 -43.58 3.20 0.91
N TYR A 524 -42.31 3.58 0.86
CA TYR A 524 -41.74 4.51 -0.12
C TYR A 524 -40.84 3.79 -1.13
N SER A 525 -40.70 4.36 -2.34
CA SER A 525 -39.86 3.78 -3.38
C SER A 525 -38.37 3.90 -3.04
N VAL A 526 -37.68 2.77 -3.11
CA VAL A 526 -36.23 2.63 -2.92
C VAL A 526 -35.62 2.09 -4.22
N GLY A 527 -34.76 2.90 -4.84
CA GLY A 527 -33.98 2.49 -6.01
C GLY A 527 -32.69 1.75 -5.63
N PRO A 528 -32.03 1.06 -6.58
CA PRO A 528 -30.80 0.29 -6.33
C PRO A 528 -29.61 1.10 -5.77
N HIS A 529 -29.57 2.40 -6.04
CA HIS A 529 -28.49 3.31 -5.60
C HIS A 529 -28.94 4.28 -4.51
N ASP A 530 -30.15 4.15 -3.98
CA ASP A 530 -30.64 5.01 -2.91
C ASP A 530 -29.99 4.64 -1.57
N ILE A 531 -29.41 5.64 -0.90
CA ILE A 531 -28.83 5.48 0.44
C ILE A 531 -29.58 6.35 1.45
N PHE A 532 -29.88 5.76 2.61
CA PHE A 532 -30.63 6.42 3.70
C PHE A 532 -29.82 6.40 5.00
N PRO A 533 -28.92 7.37 5.24
CA PRO A 533 -28.03 7.37 6.40
C PRO A 533 -28.71 7.21 7.76
N ALA A 534 -29.94 7.70 7.91
CA ALA A 534 -30.72 7.57 9.14
C ALA A 534 -31.01 6.10 9.54
N THR A 535 -31.14 5.19 8.57
CA THR A 535 -31.47 3.78 8.84
C THR A 535 -30.31 3.01 9.45
N TYR A 536 -29.07 3.50 9.31
CA TYR A 536 -27.86 2.85 9.83
C TYR A 536 -27.86 2.73 11.36
N ARG A 537 -28.66 3.55 12.05
CA ARG A 537 -28.88 3.45 13.50
C ARG A 537 -29.37 2.07 13.91
N THR A 538 -30.17 1.41 13.08
CA THR A 538 -30.82 0.14 13.41
C THR A 538 -29.82 -1.01 13.53
N PHE A 539 -28.75 -1.01 12.74
CA PHE A 539 -27.77 -2.11 12.69
C PHE A 539 -26.38 -1.76 13.25
N LEU A 540 -26.01 -0.49 13.36
CA LEU A 540 -24.72 -0.09 13.96
C LEU A 540 -24.80 0.13 15.48
N LEU A 541 -25.94 0.56 16.02
CA LEU A 541 -26.05 1.03 17.41
C LEU A 541 -26.64 -0.01 18.38
N GLY A 542 -26.56 -1.30 18.04
CA GLY A 542 -27.13 -2.39 18.85
C GLY A 542 -26.46 -2.57 20.22
N ASP A 543 -25.15 -2.37 20.31
CA ASP A 543 -24.38 -2.43 21.57
C ASP A 543 -24.38 -1.06 22.27
N PRO A 544 -24.76 -0.95 23.57
CA PRO A 544 -24.75 0.31 24.31
C PRO A 544 -23.40 1.03 24.33
N ARG A 545 -22.27 0.30 24.45
CA ARG A 545 -20.92 0.86 24.51
C ARG A 545 -20.55 1.49 23.17
N VAL A 546 -20.86 0.78 22.08
CA VAL A 546 -20.70 1.28 20.71
C VAL A 546 -21.59 2.49 20.49
N ARG A 547 -22.87 2.42 20.89
CA ARG A 547 -23.84 3.49 20.72
C ARG A 547 -23.40 4.79 21.38
N GLU A 548 -22.92 4.72 22.62
CA GLU A 548 -22.44 5.88 23.36
C GLU A 548 -21.25 6.54 22.64
N ALA A 549 -20.23 5.75 22.27
CA ALA A 549 -19.06 6.26 21.56
C ALA A 549 -19.42 6.85 20.18
N PHE A 550 -20.29 6.18 19.42
CA PHE A 550 -20.66 6.61 18.07
C PHE A 550 -21.43 7.93 18.10
N LEU A 551 -22.41 8.07 19.00
CA LEU A 551 -23.18 9.30 19.13
C LEU A 551 -22.35 10.45 19.70
N ARG A 552 -21.32 10.16 20.51
CA ARG A 552 -20.39 11.18 21.01
C ARG A 552 -19.52 11.78 19.91
N HIS A 553 -18.97 10.94 19.03
CA HIS A 553 -17.93 11.36 18.07
C HIS A 553 -18.42 11.51 16.63
N HIS A 554 -19.51 10.83 16.26
CA HIS A 554 -19.98 10.69 14.88
C HIS A 554 -21.52 10.77 14.76
N ALA A 555 -22.18 11.63 15.56
CA ALA A 555 -23.63 11.84 15.44
C ALA A 555 -24.05 12.32 14.03
N ASP A 556 -23.18 13.10 13.37
CA ASP A 556 -23.33 13.61 12.01
C ASP A 556 -23.37 12.51 10.94
N PHE A 557 -22.90 11.31 11.26
CA PHE A 557 -22.89 10.17 10.35
C PHE A 557 -24.29 9.77 9.86
N PHE A 558 -25.32 9.97 10.68
CA PHE A 558 -26.69 9.60 10.37
C PHE A 558 -27.47 10.72 9.67
N ASP A 559 -26.85 11.89 9.47
CA ASP A 559 -27.43 13.04 8.80
C ASP A 559 -27.11 12.98 7.29
N PRO A 560 -28.13 12.86 6.40
CA PRO A 560 -27.93 12.88 4.96
C PRO A 560 -27.18 14.12 4.45
N ALA A 561 -27.29 15.27 5.13
CA ALA A 561 -26.61 16.50 4.73
C ALA A 561 -25.07 16.35 4.74
N MET A 562 -24.51 15.56 5.67
CA MET A 562 -23.07 15.29 5.71
C MET A 562 -22.61 14.57 4.44
N TRP A 563 -23.32 13.51 4.07
CA TRP A 563 -23.03 12.71 2.87
C TRP A 563 -23.24 13.51 1.58
N GLN A 564 -24.31 14.30 1.51
CA GLN A 564 -24.60 15.20 0.39
C GLN A 564 -23.48 16.25 0.22
N ALA A 565 -23.02 16.85 1.32
CA ALA A 565 -21.91 17.82 1.27
C ALA A 565 -20.60 17.18 0.75
N HIS A 566 -20.30 15.94 1.11
CA HIS A 566 -19.17 15.21 0.53
C HIS A 566 -19.36 14.96 -0.97
N LYS A 567 -20.55 14.54 -1.39
CA LYS A 567 -20.90 14.32 -2.80
C LYS A 567 -20.77 15.61 -3.62
N GLU A 568 -21.29 16.73 -3.12
CA GLU A 568 -21.22 18.04 -3.79
C GLU A 568 -19.78 18.51 -3.99
N ARG A 569 -18.92 18.34 -2.98
CA ARG A 569 -17.49 18.66 -3.09
C ARG A 569 -16.82 17.84 -4.19
N LEU A 570 -17.10 16.54 -4.27
CA LEU A 570 -16.56 15.67 -5.32
C LEU A 570 -17.05 16.10 -6.71
N LEU A 571 -18.35 16.39 -6.86
CA LEU A 571 -18.93 16.86 -8.13
C LEU A 571 -18.38 18.23 -8.55
N SER A 572 -17.97 19.07 -7.59
CA SER A 572 -17.27 20.33 -7.86
C SER A 572 -15.81 20.17 -8.26
N GLY A 573 -15.29 18.93 -8.29
CA GLY A 573 -13.90 18.62 -8.61
C GLY A 573 -12.93 18.86 -7.45
N GLN A 574 -13.42 19.05 -6.22
CA GLN A 574 -12.56 19.25 -5.05
C GLN A 574 -11.92 17.91 -4.64
N ILE A 575 -10.59 17.87 -4.66
CA ILE A 575 -9.82 16.73 -4.12
C ILE A 575 -9.57 16.98 -2.64
N HIS A 576 -9.92 16.01 -1.78
CA HIS A 576 -9.71 16.09 -0.34
C HIS A 576 -8.22 15.96 0.04
N ASP A 577 -7.82 16.60 1.14
CA ASP A 577 -6.46 16.50 1.67
C ASP A 577 -6.37 15.30 2.61
N PHE A 578 -5.46 14.37 2.34
CA PHE A 578 -5.23 13.19 3.17
C PHE A 578 -3.86 13.25 3.83
N TYR A 579 -3.84 13.15 5.16
CA TYR A 579 -2.62 13.12 5.97
C TYR A 579 -2.37 11.70 6.47
N ALA A 580 -1.20 11.14 6.17
CA ALA A 580 -0.80 9.81 6.63
C ALA A 580 -0.16 9.83 8.03
N TYR A 581 -0.53 10.83 8.84
CA TYR A 581 -0.07 11.09 10.20
C TYR A 581 -1.16 11.87 10.95
N ASP A 582 -1.07 11.87 12.27
CA ASP A 582 -2.04 12.55 13.12
C ASP A 582 -2.06 14.06 12.86
N VAL A 583 -3.25 14.65 12.77
CA VAL A 583 -3.42 16.09 12.51
C VAL A 583 -2.81 16.94 13.61
N SER A 584 -2.72 16.45 14.85
CA SER A 584 -2.06 17.14 15.96
C SER A 584 -0.55 17.29 15.76
N GLU A 585 0.08 16.50 14.87
CA GLU A 585 1.52 16.61 14.58
C GLU A 585 1.84 17.76 13.63
N ARG A 586 0.84 18.33 12.95
CA ARG A 586 1.03 19.43 11.99
C ARG A 586 1.54 20.67 12.68
N PHE A 587 2.53 21.35 12.11
CA PHE A 587 3.11 22.56 12.70
C PHE A 587 2.09 23.67 12.91
N VAL A 588 1.12 23.80 12.00
CA VAL A 588 0.00 24.74 12.14
C VAL A 588 -0.83 24.50 13.41
N ASN A 589 -0.93 23.24 13.88
CA ASN A 589 -1.67 22.87 15.08
C ASN A 589 -0.77 22.86 16.33
N ARG A 590 0.52 22.50 16.19
CA ARG A 590 1.47 22.48 17.31
C ARG A 590 1.95 23.86 17.74
N TYR A 591 2.19 24.75 16.78
CA TYR A 591 2.87 26.02 17.00
C TYR A 591 2.06 27.24 16.60
N GLY A 592 0.90 27.05 15.94
CA GLY A 592 0.04 28.13 15.45
C GLY A 592 0.64 28.89 14.25
N ALA A 593 -0.16 29.75 13.64
CA ALA A 593 0.32 30.69 12.62
C ALA A 593 1.09 31.84 13.29
N GLY A 594 2.41 31.71 13.43
CA GLY A 594 3.29 32.83 13.77
C GLY A 594 3.84 32.88 15.20
N VAL A 595 4.71 31.94 15.56
CA VAL A 595 5.69 32.18 16.63
C VAL A 595 7.09 31.88 16.08
N PRO A 596 7.87 32.91 15.71
CA PRO A 596 9.27 32.74 15.36
C PRO A 596 10.06 32.15 16.53
N ALA A 597 11.07 31.33 16.22
CA ALA A 597 11.89 30.58 17.18
C ALA A 597 12.65 31.43 18.22
N ASN A 598 12.61 32.76 18.16
CA ASN A 598 13.31 33.66 19.09
C ASN A 598 12.59 33.94 20.41
N ALA A 599 11.43 33.34 20.69
CA ALA A 599 10.71 33.56 21.95
C ALA A 599 11.06 32.57 23.08
N ALA A 600 11.84 31.53 22.80
CA ALA A 600 12.11 30.45 23.77
C ALA A 600 13.12 30.81 24.87
N GLU A 601 13.86 31.92 24.77
CA GLU A 601 14.81 32.33 25.82
C GLU A 601 14.18 33.13 26.98
N HIS A 602 12.92 33.58 26.87
CA HIS A 602 12.30 34.40 27.93
C HIS A 602 11.27 33.69 28.81
N THR A 603 10.82 32.49 28.46
CA THR A 603 9.82 31.78 29.27
C THR A 603 10.42 30.93 30.41
N THR A 604 11.71 30.60 30.34
CA THR A 604 12.39 29.79 31.37
C THR A 604 12.79 30.61 32.60
N THR A 605 12.86 31.95 32.50
CA THR A 605 13.21 32.82 33.63
C THR A 605 12.00 33.15 34.51
N ALA A 606 10.78 33.13 33.97
CA ALA A 606 9.56 33.44 34.72
C ALA A 606 9.15 32.33 35.70
N LEU A 607 9.44 31.05 35.39
CA LEU A 607 9.12 29.91 36.25
C LEU A 607 10.13 29.68 37.39
N ARG A 608 11.32 30.29 37.35
CA ARG A 608 12.32 30.21 38.44
C ARG A 608 12.19 31.28 39.52
N ARG A 609 11.38 32.33 39.30
CA ARG A 609 11.12 33.38 40.31
C ARG A 609 9.88 33.14 41.17
N ALA A 610 9.09 32.11 40.88
CA ALA A 610 7.93 31.71 41.69
C ALA A 610 8.25 30.58 42.71
N ALA A 611 9.51 30.15 42.79
CA ALA A 611 9.98 29.10 43.70
C ALA A 611 11.25 29.52 44.48
N ALA A 612 11.30 30.78 44.91
CA ALA A 612 12.29 31.30 45.86
C ALA A 612 11.60 32.17 46.91
#